data_AF-A0A812QT53-F1
#
_entry.id   AF-A0A812QT53-F1
#
_cell.length_a   1.000
_cell.length_b   1.000
_cell.length_c   1.000
_cell.angle_alpha   90.00
_cell.angle_beta   90.00
_cell.angle_gamma   90.00
#
_symmetry.space_group_name_H-M   'P 1'
#
loop_
_entity.id
_entity.type
_entity.pdbx_description
1 polymer ?
#
loop_
_entity_poly.entity_id
_entity_poly.type
_entity_poly.pdbx_seq_one_letter_code
_entity_poly.pdbx_strand_id
1 'polypeptide(L)'
;MHVLKAPLKQKSPLTRGQVENLELFVIRASSRHACIAGQLLFCFHSGARWRDLQTLRHVDLEIDPATGDALVYGEALTSKTTITAKAKTTLLPYVGVGLGLSGHPWAAAWIKARQQEGLANGDPFLPTFCERKGAWGSQRMSASEASIYLREFLQNMCNESGDLKDLGTHSLKRTLLSWAGKSHPVVFSHAERRLLGHHLDQENKSVVIYSKDAYVALYGRVLGMFDSIRSGSFDPDMRAVERMKVIAQRLAHVDDEAEDDPRIAQRGRTAALEGPEPDGADSEAGSLSSGSEAPEDSLQLPVGAKVRSPFKGVDLTACWTHKVSGITHVIRDEKTLMCGRYLSSNFVRTEEAGIAGVNPECCHQCNRLFVTRWPVLENRCWQRGGAFVTRILPAHFVSRDGRELL
;
A
#
# COMPACT_ATOMS: atom_id res chain seq x y z
N MET A 1 16.94 -32.42 16.36
CA MET A 1 16.19 -31.27 16.91
C MET A 1 15.15 -30.86 15.87
N HIS A 2 13.89 -31.27 16.04
CA HIS A 2 12.83 -30.94 15.08
C HIS A 2 12.27 -29.56 15.43
N VAL A 3 12.26 -28.64 14.47
CA VAL A 3 11.70 -27.30 14.65
C VAL A 3 10.18 -27.44 14.75
N LEU A 4 9.61 -27.17 15.93
CA LEU A 4 8.16 -27.22 16.22
C LEU A 4 7.38 -26.01 15.67
N LYS A 5 8.07 -25.03 15.09
CA LYS A 5 7.46 -23.82 14.54
C LYS A 5 7.03 -24.07 13.10
N ALA A 6 5.74 -23.85 12.81
CA ALA A 6 5.23 -23.92 11.44
C ALA A 6 6.09 -23.04 10.50
N PRO A 7 6.42 -23.51 9.28
CA PRO A 7 7.17 -22.72 8.31
C PRO A 7 6.51 -21.38 8.07
N LEU A 8 7.29 -20.29 8.10
CA LEU A 8 6.77 -18.96 7.84
C LEU A 8 6.38 -18.85 6.35
N LYS A 9 5.08 -18.75 6.07
CA LYS A 9 4.59 -18.48 4.72
C LYS A 9 4.98 -17.06 4.30
N GLN A 10 5.86 -16.94 3.32
CA GLN A 10 6.27 -15.64 2.76
C GLN A 10 5.10 -14.99 2.02
N LYS A 11 4.89 -13.68 2.23
CA LYS A 11 3.83 -12.89 1.60
C LYS A 11 4.08 -12.73 0.09
N SER A 12 3.07 -12.94 -0.74
CA SER A 12 3.20 -12.86 -2.20
C SER A 12 3.55 -11.44 -2.67
N PRO A 13 4.33 -11.25 -3.75
CA PRO A 13 4.49 -9.94 -4.39
C PRO A 13 3.14 -9.47 -4.99
N LEU A 14 3.00 -8.16 -5.18
CA LEU A 14 1.90 -7.57 -5.93
C LEU A 14 2.11 -7.84 -7.42
N THR A 15 1.00 -7.87 -8.17
CA THR A 15 1.01 -7.83 -9.64
C THR A 15 1.27 -6.41 -10.15
N ARG A 16 1.67 -6.28 -11.41
CA ARG A 16 1.78 -4.99 -12.12
C ARG A 16 0.49 -4.19 -12.00
N GLY A 17 -0.64 -4.81 -12.34
CA GLY A 17 -1.95 -4.16 -12.32
C GLY A 17 -2.35 -3.68 -10.91
N GLN A 18 -2.00 -4.43 -9.87
CA GLN A 18 -2.23 -4.00 -8.47
C GLN A 18 -1.41 -2.75 -8.11
N VAL A 19 -0.15 -2.65 -8.57
CA VAL A 19 0.69 -1.46 -8.35
C VAL A 19 0.16 -0.25 -9.12
N GLU A 20 -0.13 -0.41 -10.42
CA GLU A 20 -0.67 0.68 -11.27
C GLU A 20 -1.98 1.23 -10.68
N ASN A 21 -2.86 0.34 -10.19
CA ASN A 21 -4.10 0.72 -9.54
C ASN A 21 -3.85 1.49 -8.23
N LEU A 22 -2.90 1.04 -7.38
CA LEU A 22 -2.53 1.75 -6.16
C LEU A 22 -2.02 3.17 -6.45
N GLU A 23 -1.20 3.34 -7.51
CA GLU A 23 -0.72 4.65 -7.97
C GLU A 23 -1.87 5.57 -8.37
N LEU A 24 -2.81 5.06 -9.17
CA LEU A 24 -4.02 5.79 -9.56
C LEU A 24 -4.91 6.13 -8.36
N PHE A 25 -4.99 5.26 -7.36
CA PHE A 25 -5.80 5.47 -6.17
C PHE A 25 -5.32 6.64 -5.34
N VAL A 26 -4.00 6.80 -5.16
CA VAL A 26 -3.45 7.95 -4.41
C VAL A 26 -3.92 9.28 -5.00
N ILE A 27 -4.10 9.35 -6.32
CA ILE A 27 -4.52 10.57 -7.03
C ILE A 27 -6.01 10.86 -6.82
N ARG A 28 -6.84 9.81 -6.77
CA ARG A 28 -8.31 9.92 -6.74
C ARG A 28 -8.92 9.89 -5.34
N ALA A 29 -8.18 9.35 -4.37
CA ALA A 29 -8.68 9.13 -3.03
C ALA A 29 -8.79 10.43 -2.22
N SER A 30 -9.47 10.36 -1.07
CA SER A 30 -9.42 11.44 -0.09
C SER A 30 -7.98 11.64 0.40
N SER A 31 -7.64 12.86 0.81
CA SER A 31 -6.33 13.22 1.38
C SER A 31 -5.84 12.22 2.43
N ARG A 32 -6.73 11.80 3.35
CA ARG A 32 -6.43 10.72 4.31
C ARG A 32 -5.99 9.41 3.65
N HIS A 33 -6.80 8.88 2.74
CA HIS A 33 -6.49 7.59 2.10
C HIS A 33 -5.26 7.70 1.20
N ALA A 34 -5.08 8.83 0.53
CA ALA A 34 -3.88 9.14 -0.24
C ALA A 34 -2.61 9.19 0.63
N CYS A 35 -2.69 9.69 1.87
CA CYS A 35 -1.56 9.62 2.82
C CYS A 35 -1.14 8.17 3.11
N ILE A 36 -2.11 7.29 3.34
CA ILE A 36 -1.87 5.88 3.69
C ILE A 36 -1.38 5.10 2.46
N ALA A 37 -2.09 5.21 1.34
CA ALA A 37 -1.74 4.55 0.09
C ALA A 37 -0.40 5.03 -0.47
N GLY A 38 -0.10 6.33 -0.38
CA GLY A 38 1.19 6.87 -0.80
C GLY A 38 2.35 6.38 0.07
N GLN A 39 2.15 6.16 1.37
CA GLN A 39 3.17 5.53 2.22
C GLN A 39 3.42 4.06 1.85
N LEU A 40 2.37 3.32 1.49
CA LEU A 40 2.47 1.95 0.96
C LEU A 40 3.24 1.95 -0.37
N LEU A 41 2.90 2.85 -1.30
CA LEU A 41 3.63 3.01 -2.55
C LEU A 41 5.08 3.41 -2.32
N PHE A 42 5.38 4.26 -1.34
CA PHE A 42 6.76 4.59 -1.04
C PHE A 42 7.53 3.37 -0.50
N CYS A 43 6.90 2.45 0.24
CA CYS A 43 7.55 1.16 0.59
C CYS A 43 7.88 0.34 -0.67
N PHE A 44 6.97 0.30 -1.65
CA PHE A 44 7.20 -0.39 -2.92
C PHE A 44 8.32 0.29 -3.71
N HIS A 45 8.16 1.57 -4.04
CA HIS A 45 9.07 2.36 -4.86
C HIS A 45 10.44 2.54 -4.24
N SER A 46 10.60 2.42 -2.92
CA SER A 46 11.90 2.52 -2.26
C SER A 46 12.53 1.18 -1.85
N GLY A 47 11.83 0.06 -2.03
CA GLY A 47 12.28 -1.25 -1.51
C GLY A 47 12.36 -1.32 0.02
N ALA A 48 11.73 -0.38 0.73
CA ALA A 48 11.81 -0.26 2.18
C ALA A 48 10.79 -1.12 2.93
N ARG A 49 11.10 -1.44 4.19
CA ARG A 49 10.11 -2.06 5.09
C ARG A 49 9.19 -0.99 5.66
N TRP A 50 7.92 -1.34 5.89
CA TRP A 50 6.96 -0.45 6.55
C TRP A 50 7.48 0.14 7.86
N ARG A 51 8.05 -0.70 8.73
CA ARG A 51 8.59 -0.27 10.02
C ARG A 51 9.68 0.80 9.87
N ASP A 52 10.52 0.66 8.86
CA ASP A 52 11.62 1.59 8.61
C ASP A 52 11.04 2.93 8.16
N LEU A 53 10.05 2.94 7.26
CA LEU A 53 9.44 4.19 6.83
C LEU A 53 8.57 4.88 7.90
N GLN A 54 8.17 4.18 8.95
CA GLN A 54 7.53 4.81 10.11
C GLN A 54 8.49 5.69 10.93
N THR A 55 9.81 5.63 10.70
CA THR A 55 10.82 6.52 11.32
C THR A 55 11.25 7.67 10.41
N LEU A 56 10.60 7.86 9.25
CA LEU A 56 10.82 9.03 8.40
C LEU A 56 10.66 10.33 9.20
N ARG A 57 11.46 11.32 8.82
CA ARG A 57 11.41 12.69 9.37
C ARG A 57 11.01 13.69 8.30
N HIS A 58 11.47 13.44 7.09
CA HIS A 58 11.22 14.30 5.94
C HIS A 58 10.98 13.46 4.68
N VAL A 59 10.22 14.02 3.75
CA VAL A 59 10.10 13.52 2.39
C VAL A 59 10.14 14.69 1.42
N ASP A 60 11.03 14.58 0.44
CA ASP A 60 11.24 15.53 -0.65
C ASP A 60 10.87 14.89 -1.99
N LEU A 61 10.54 15.73 -2.96
CA LEU A 61 10.25 15.33 -4.32
C LEU A 61 10.99 16.24 -5.29
N GLU A 62 11.82 15.63 -6.11
CA GLU A 62 12.47 16.26 -7.25
C GLU A 62 11.75 15.83 -8.53
N ILE A 63 11.42 16.78 -9.40
CA ILE A 63 10.68 16.55 -10.64
C ILE A 63 11.43 17.23 -11.78
N ASP A 64 11.70 16.49 -12.86
CA ASP A 64 12.11 17.08 -14.12
C ASP A 64 10.89 17.74 -14.80
N PRO A 65 10.88 19.07 -14.99
CA PRO A 65 9.75 19.77 -15.60
C PRO A 65 9.53 19.42 -17.08
N ALA A 66 10.55 18.89 -17.78
CA ALA A 66 10.45 18.56 -19.20
C ALA A 66 9.84 17.17 -19.42
N THR A 67 10.24 16.16 -18.65
CA THR A 67 9.77 14.78 -18.82
C THR A 67 8.68 14.38 -17.82
N GLY A 68 8.60 15.08 -16.68
CA GLY A 68 7.76 14.68 -15.55
C GLY A 68 8.34 13.53 -14.72
N ASP A 69 9.52 13.02 -15.08
CA ASP A 69 10.22 12.02 -14.26
C ASP A 69 10.53 12.62 -12.89
N ALA A 70 10.45 11.77 -11.86
CA ALA A 70 10.55 12.26 -10.49
C ALA A 70 11.25 11.26 -9.58
N LEU A 71 11.95 11.80 -8.58
CA LEU A 71 12.55 11.05 -7.49
C LEU A 71 12.00 11.52 -6.15
N VAL A 72 11.58 10.57 -5.33
CA VAL A 72 11.13 10.77 -3.96
C VAL A 72 12.28 10.45 -3.03
N TYR A 73 12.67 11.41 -2.19
CA TYR A 73 13.71 11.23 -1.17
C TYR A 73 13.08 11.23 0.21
N GLY A 74 13.33 10.19 1.00
CA GLY A 74 12.92 10.10 2.39
C GLY A 74 14.14 9.99 3.29
N GLU A 75 14.11 10.67 4.43
CA GLU A 75 15.18 10.59 5.43
C GLU A 75 14.61 9.99 6.72
N ALA A 76 15.07 8.80 7.10
CA ALA A 76 14.55 8.06 8.25
C ALA A 76 15.59 7.87 9.35
N LEU A 77 15.17 7.91 10.61
CA LEU A 77 16.06 7.55 11.71
C LEU A 77 16.33 6.04 11.73
N THR A 78 17.56 5.66 12.06
CA THR A 78 17.94 4.25 12.26
C THR A 78 17.14 3.58 13.38
N SER A 79 16.87 2.28 13.22
CA SER A 79 16.08 1.50 14.17
C SER A 79 16.88 1.03 15.39
N LYS A 80 16.16 0.50 16.39
CA LYS A 80 16.56 0.15 17.78
C LYS A 80 17.83 -0.72 17.93
N THR A 81 18.34 -1.39 16.89
CA THR A 81 19.55 -2.23 16.96
C THR A 81 20.85 -1.42 16.89
N THR A 82 20.75 -0.10 16.78
CA THR A 82 21.88 0.80 16.64
C THR A 82 22.42 1.22 18.01
N ILE A 83 23.57 0.68 18.39
CA ILE A 83 24.17 0.84 19.73
C ILE A 83 24.84 2.21 19.88
N THR A 84 25.38 2.80 18.80
CA THR A 84 26.19 4.02 18.87
C THR A 84 25.36 5.32 18.70
N ALA A 85 25.68 6.33 19.50
CA ALA A 85 24.99 7.64 19.49
C ALA A 85 25.05 8.35 18.12
N LYS A 86 26.16 8.20 17.39
CA LYS A 86 26.34 8.73 16.03
C LYS A 86 25.35 8.10 15.05
N ALA A 87 25.17 6.78 15.11
CA ALA A 87 24.26 6.10 14.19
C ALA A 87 22.79 6.31 14.58
N LYS A 88 22.45 6.55 15.87
CA LYS A 88 21.10 6.98 16.30
C LYS A 88 20.70 8.37 15.81
N THR A 89 21.66 9.20 15.41
CA THR A 89 21.45 10.57 14.91
C THR A 89 21.70 10.69 13.41
N THR A 90 22.11 9.60 12.75
CA THR A 90 22.33 9.55 11.30
C THR A 90 21.03 9.16 10.60
N LEU A 91 20.59 9.98 9.66
CA LEU A 91 19.44 9.69 8.80
C LEU A 91 19.86 8.73 7.68
N LEU A 92 19.06 7.69 7.47
CA LEU A 92 19.20 6.79 6.32
C LEU A 92 18.39 7.34 5.14
N PRO A 93 19.00 7.48 3.96
CA PRO A 93 18.28 7.88 2.76
C PRO A 93 17.46 6.71 2.20
N TYR A 94 16.22 7.01 1.85
CA TYR A 94 15.33 6.18 1.05
C TYR A 94 15.04 6.95 -0.23
N VAL A 95 15.24 6.32 -1.38
CA VAL A 95 14.93 6.90 -2.68
C VAL A 95 13.88 6.04 -3.35
N GLY A 96 13.00 6.61 -4.16
CA GLY A 96 12.03 5.88 -4.97
C GLY A 96 11.60 6.66 -6.20
N VAL A 97 11.07 5.98 -7.21
CA VAL A 97 10.58 6.62 -8.43
C VAL A 97 9.23 7.29 -8.16
N GLY A 98 9.12 8.59 -8.43
CA GLY A 98 7.92 9.40 -8.20
C GLY A 98 6.90 9.38 -9.34
N LEU A 99 7.34 9.00 -10.55
CA LEU A 99 6.50 8.70 -11.71
C LEU A 99 6.53 7.19 -11.96
N GLY A 100 5.54 6.48 -11.44
CA GLY A 100 5.53 5.03 -11.42
C GLY A 100 5.06 4.36 -12.71
N LEU A 101 4.60 3.11 -12.60
CA LEU A 101 4.20 2.29 -13.75
C LEU A 101 2.98 2.86 -14.50
N SER A 102 2.05 3.46 -13.76
CA SER A 102 0.82 4.05 -14.32
C SER A 102 1.08 5.29 -15.17
N GLY A 103 2.30 5.84 -15.15
CA GLY A 103 2.62 7.10 -15.84
C GLY A 103 1.96 8.34 -15.20
N HIS A 104 1.43 8.22 -13.99
CA HIS A 104 0.83 9.33 -13.26
C HIS A 104 1.64 9.71 -11.99
N PRO A 105 1.64 11.00 -11.59
CA PRO A 105 2.52 11.52 -10.53
C PRO A 105 1.98 11.22 -9.12
N TRP A 106 1.95 9.94 -8.75
CA TRP A 106 1.46 9.47 -7.45
C TRP A 106 2.17 10.14 -6.26
N ALA A 107 3.48 10.38 -6.38
CA ALA A 107 4.29 10.97 -5.32
C ALA A 107 3.92 12.43 -5.03
N ALA A 108 3.68 13.22 -6.08
CA ALA A 108 3.21 14.60 -5.94
C ALA A 108 1.83 14.65 -5.27
N ALA A 109 0.92 13.75 -5.67
CA ALA A 109 -0.39 13.61 -5.04
C ALA A 109 -0.29 13.20 -3.56
N TRP A 110 0.63 12.29 -3.23
CA TRP A 110 0.89 11.87 -1.85
C TRP A 110 1.41 13.01 -0.98
N ILE A 111 2.41 13.77 -1.42
CA ILE A 111 2.96 14.90 -0.66
C ILE A 111 1.90 15.97 -0.43
N LYS A 112 1.12 16.31 -1.47
CA LYS A 112 -0.02 17.23 -1.35
C LYS A 112 -1.04 16.75 -0.31
N ALA A 113 -1.39 15.46 -0.34
CA ALA A 113 -2.31 14.87 0.63
C ALA A 113 -1.78 14.97 2.06
N ARG A 114 -0.47 14.74 2.27
CA ARG A 114 0.17 14.89 3.59
C ARG A 114 0.07 16.32 4.10
N GLN A 115 0.30 17.32 3.24
CA GLN A 115 0.14 18.73 3.62
C GLN A 115 -1.30 19.04 4.05
N GLN A 116 -2.29 18.53 3.30
CA GLN A 116 -3.72 18.73 3.62
C GLN A 116 -4.15 18.09 4.94
N GLU A 117 -3.54 16.96 5.31
CA GLU A 117 -3.80 16.25 6.56
C GLU A 117 -2.95 16.74 7.74
N GLY A 118 -2.12 17.77 7.55
CA GLY A 118 -1.21 18.28 8.59
C GLY A 118 -0.08 17.29 8.94
N LEU A 119 0.24 16.38 8.02
CA LEU A 119 1.27 15.36 8.15
C LEU A 119 2.56 15.71 7.39
N ALA A 120 2.75 16.96 6.94
CA ALA A 120 3.96 17.34 6.21
C ALA A 120 5.24 17.03 7.02
N ASN A 121 5.21 17.34 8.33
CA ASN A 121 6.29 17.10 9.28
C ASN A 121 5.71 16.44 10.53
N GLY A 122 6.33 15.37 11.07
CA GLY A 122 5.85 14.77 12.32
C GLY A 122 6.49 13.44 12.72
N ASP A 123 6.40 13.15 14.02
CA ASP A 123 6.62 11.82 14.60
C ASP A 123 5.37 11.48 15.43
N PRO A 124 4.59 10.43 15.07
CA PRO A 124 4.83 9.47 13.99
C PRO A 124 4.71 10.06 12.59
N PHE A 125 5.52 9.57 11.64
CA PHE A 125 5.45 10.04 10.25
C PHE A 125 4.11 9.70 9.58
N LEU A 126 3.56 8.52 9.89
CA LEU A 126 2.17 8.18 9.59
C LEU A 126 1.49 7.63 10.86
N PRO A 127 0.66 8.44 11.54
CA PRO A 127 -0.12 7.98 12.69
C PRO A 127 -1.21 6.98 12.28
N THR A 128 -1.68 6.19 13.25
CA THR A 128 -2.94 5.43 13.13
C THR A 128 -4.11 6.38 12.91
N PHE A 129 -5.13 5.96 12.17
CA PHE A 129 -6.32 6.78 11.95
C PHE A 129 -7.51 6.27 12.77
N CYS A 130 -8.02 7.10 13.68
CA CYS A 130 -9.20 6.76 14.47
C CYS A 130 -10.47 7.13 13.71
N GLU A 131 -11.13 6.12 13.15
CA GLU A 131 -12.36 6.33 12.37
C GLU A 131 -13.51 6.91 13.20
N ARG A 132 -13.59 6.51 14.48
CA ARG A 132 -14.59 7.01 15.44
C ARG A 132 -14.47 8.51 15.67
N LYS A 133 -13.24 9.03 15.71
CA LYS A 133 -12.95 10.45 15.91
C LYS A 133 -12.79 11.21 14.60
N GLY A 134 -12.59 10.50 13.48
CA GLY A 134 -12.27 11.09 12.20
C GLY A 134 -10.94 11.84 12.21
N ALA A 135 -9.99 11.40 13.05
CA ALA A 135 -8.75 12.10 13.32
C ALA A 135 -7.57 11.13 13.43
N TRP A 136 -6.39 11.64 13.10
CA TRP A 136 -5.13 10.95 13.35
C TRP A 136 -4.89 10.77 14.85
N GLY A 137 -4.41 9.59 15.23
CA GLY A 137 -3.97 9.29 16.59
C GLY A 137 -2.54 9.76 16.87
N SER A 138 -2.05 9.49 18.07
CA SER A 138 -0.66 9.80 18.47
C SER A 138 0.32 8.64 18.23
N GLN A 139 -0.18 7.45 17.92
CA GLN A 139 0.63 6.24 17.74
C GLN A 139 0.93 5.99 16.27
N ARG A 140 2.10 5.39 15.99
CA ARG A 140 2.47 4.94 14.63
C ARG A 140 1.46 3.92 14.11
N MET A 141 1.06 4.08 12.85
CA MET A 141 0.29 3.05 12.16
C MET A 141 1.07 1.73 12.15
N SER A 142 0.43 0.66 12.62
CA SER A 142 1.06 -0.66 12.70
C SER A 142 1.13 -1.35 11.34
N ALA A 143 2.01 -2.33 11.19
CA ALA A 143 2.11 -3.10 9.94
C ALA A 143 0.85 -3.94 9.65
N SER A 144 0.14 -4.39 10.70
CA SER A 144 -1.13 -5.11 10.57
C SER A 144 -2.24 -4.18 10.08
N GLU A 145 -2.38 -3.00 10.69
CA GLU A 145 -3.31 -1.96 10.25
C GLU A 145 -3.06 -1.54 8.80
N ALA A 146 -1.81 -1.26 8.44
CA ALA A 146 -1.42 -0.93 7.08
C ALA A 146 -1.70 -2.05 6.07
N SER A 147 -1.57 -3.32 6.48
CA SER A 147 -1.91 -4.47 5.65
C SER A 147 -3.42 -4.61 5.43
N ILE A 148 -4.25 -4.21 6.39
CA ILE A 148 -5.71 -4.13 6.23
C ILE A 148 -6.02 -3.08 5.16
N TYR A 149 -5.48 -1.87 5.29
CA TYR A 149 -5.66 -0.81 4.29
C TYR A 149 -5.20 -1.23 2.89
N LEU A 150 -4.03 -1.86 2.77
CA LEU A 150 -3.54 -2.36 1.48
C LEU A 150 -4.55 -3.29 0.81
N ARG A 151 -5.06 -4.28 1.54
CA ARG A 151 -6.04 -5.23 0.99
C ARG A 151 -7.36 -4.55 0.66
N GLU A 152 -7.82 -3.65 1.52
CA GLU A 152 -9.02 -2.86 1.24
C GLU A 152 -8.86 -2.06 -0.04
N PHE A 153 -7.75 -1.34 -0.23
CA PHE A 153 -7.53 -0.56 -1.45
C PHE A 153 -7.47 -1.44 -2.70
N LEU A 154 -6.77 -2.58 -2.65
CA LEU A 154 -6.65 -3.50 -3.80
C LEU A 154 -7.98 -4.16 -4.17
N GLN A 155 -8.77 -4.59 -3.18
CA GLN A 155 -10.07 -5.21 -3.41
C GLN A 155 -11.02 -4.29 -4.21
N ASN A 156 -10.85 -2.99 -4.08
CA ASN A 156 -11.73 -1.99 -4.70
C ASN A 156 -11.41 -1.73 -6.17
N MET A 157 -10.17 -1.99 -6.58
CA MET A 157 -9.67 -1.53 -7.87
C MET A 157 -9.58 -2.64 -8.89
N CYS A 158 -9.21 -3.84 -8.47
CA CYS A 158 -8.92 -4.92 -9.41
C CYS A 158 -10.14 -5.80 -9.74
N ASN A 159 -11.31 -5.60 -9.11
CA ASN A 159 -12.41 -6.59 -9.09
C ASN A 159 -11.89 -8.02 -8.87
N GLU A 160 -10.78 -8.16 -8.13
CA GLU A 160 -10.08 -9.42 -8.01
C GLU A 160 -10.87 -10.32 -7.07
N SER A 161 -11.37 -11.43 -7.61
CA SER A 161 -11.95 -12.54 -6.85
C SER A 161 -10.88 -13.36 -6.08
N GLY A 162 -9.61 -12.96 -6.15
CA GLY A 162 -8.47 -13.65 -5.55
C GLY A 162 -8.35 -13.42 -4.04
N ASP A 163 -7.77 -14.39 -3.33
CA ASP A 163 -7.54 -14.27 -1.89
C ASP A 163 -6.39 -13.30 -1.59
N LEU A 164 -6.71 -12.05 -1.23
CA LEU A 164 -5.74 -11.03 -0.86
C LEU A 164 -5.12 -11.25 0.53
N LYS A 165 -5.51 -12.27 1.31
CA LYS A 165 -4.97 -12.53 2.67
C LYS A 165 -3.46 -12.73 2.69
N ASP A 166 -2.90 -13.22 1.58
CA ASP A 166 -1.45 -13.41 1.41
C ASP A 166 -0.71 -12.11 1.10
N LEU A 167 -1.41 -10.98 0.95
CA LEU A 167 -0.81 -9.65 0.81
C LEU A 167 -0.73 -8.90 2.14
N GLY A 168 0.36 -8.16 2.30
CA GLY A 168 0.58 -7.26 3.42
C GLY A 168 1.72 -6.30 3.12
N THR A 169 2.11 -5.50 4.10
CA THR A 169 3.15 -4.47 3.90
C THR A 169 4.50 -5.02 3.39
N HIS A 170 4.86 -6.25 3.75
CA HIS A 170 6.10 -6.88 3.27
C HIS A 170 6.04 -7.25 1.77
N SER A 171 4.83 -7.45 1.22
CA SER A 171 4.64 -7.69 -0.21
C SER A 171 5.19 -6.55 -1.05
N LEU A 172 5.11 -5.30 -0.58
CA LEU A 172 5.56 -4.11 -1.31
C LEU A 172 7.06 -4.16 -1.61
N LYS A 173 7.90 -4.33 -0.57
CA LYS A 173 9.34 -4.55 -0.73
C LYS A 173 9.63 -5.76 -1.62
N ARG A 174 8.95 -6.89 -1.35
CA ARG A 174 9.17 -8.14 -2.12
C ARG A 174 8.87 -7.94 -3.61
N THR A 175 7.89 -7.12 -3.95
CA THR A 175 7.49 -6.85 -5.34
C THR A 175 8.65 -6.23 -6.11
N LEU A 176 9.20 -5.10 -5.62
CA LEU A 176 10.30 -4.42 -6.30
C LEU A 176 11.55 -5.33 -6.42
N LEU A 177 11.93 -6.02 -5.34
CA LEU A 177 13.08 -6.93 -5.36
C LEU A 177 12.87 -8.12 -6.30
N SER A 178 11.66 -8.68 -6.34
CA SER A 178 11.33 -9.77 -7.24
C SER A 178 11.40 -9.33 -8.69
N TRP A 179 10.90 -8.13 -9.01
CA TRP A 179 10.94 -7.60 -10.37
C TRP A 179 12.37 -7.31 -10.81
N ALA A 180 13.18 -6.67 -9.96
CA ALA A 180 14.60 -6.46 -10.22
C ALA A 180 15.36 -7.78 -10.45
N GLY A 181 15.02 -8.84 -9.72
CA GLY A 181 15.59 -10.18 -9.92
C GLY A 181 15.09 -10.91 -11.17
N LYS A 182 13.93 -10.55 -11.71
CA LYS A 182 13.33 -11.15 -12.92
C LYS A 182 13.65 -10.38 -14.21
N SER A 183 14.01 -9.12 -14.09
CA SER A 183 14.22 -8.21 -15.23
C SER A 183 15.38 -8.72 -16.10
N HIS A 184 15.09 -8.96 -17.37
CA HIS A 184 16.08 -9.28 -18.38
C HIS A 184 16.49 -8.08 -19.25
N PRO A 185 15.67 -7.02 -19.50
CA PRO A 185 16.15 -5.86 -20.25
C PRO A 185 17.09 -4.98 -19.42
N VAL A 186 16.89 -4.93 -18.10
CA VAL A 186 17.76 -4.23 -17.15
C VAL A 186 18.28 -5.24 -16.13
N VAL A 187 19.56 -5.58 -16.23
CA VAL A 187 20.21 -6.55 -15.33
C VAL A 187 20.69 -5.86 -14.07
N PHE A 188 20.34 -6.34 -12.87
CA PHE A 188 20.87 -5.82 -11.61
C PHE A 188 21.99 -6.71 -11.09
N SER A 189 23.15 -6.14 -10.82
CA SER A 189 24.27 -6.82 -10.16
C SER A 189 23.86 -7.29 -8.76
N HIS A 190 24.65 -8.21 -8.18
CA HIS A 190 24.39 -8.68 -6.82
C HIS A 190 24.48 -7.52 -5.79
N ALA A 191 25.46 -6.63 -5.95
CA ALA A 191 25.62 -5.44 -5.10
C ALA A 191 24.41 -4.49 -5.21
N GLU A 192 23.92 -4.22 -6.42
CA GLU A 192 22.72 -3.40 -6.63
C GLU A 192 21.46 -4.03 -6.03
N ARG A 193 21.28 -5.36 -6.15
CA ARG A 193 20.15 -6.07 -5.51
C ARG A 193 20.21 -6.01 -3.99
N ARG A 194 21.40 -6.13 -3.39
CA ARG A 194 21.61 -5.95 -1.95
C ARG A 194 21.28 -4.52 -1.52
N LEU A 195 21.78 -3.52 -2.26
CA LEU A 195 21.53 -2.11 -2.00
C LEU A 195 20.04 -1.75 -2.12
N LEU A 196 19.35 -2.25 -3.15
CA LEU A 196 17.90 -2.08 -3.34
C LEU A 196 17.09 -2.67 -2.19
N GLY A 197 17.59 -3.78 -1.61
CA GLY A 197 17.01 -4.39 -0.42
C GLY A 197 17.45 -3.74 0.90
N HIS A 198 18.24 -2.67 0.87
CA HIS A 198 18.85 -1.99 2.03
C HIS A 198 19.74 -2.92 2.87
N HIS A 199 20.39 -3.88 2.23
CA HIS A 199 21.39 -4.75 2.82
C HIS A 199 22.78 -4.15 2.59
N LEU A 200 23.21 -3.28 3.51
CA LEU A 200 24.53 -2.66 3.48
C LEU A 200 25.53 -3.46 4.32
N ASP A 201 26.64 -3.85 3.70
CA ASP A 201 27.77 -4.46 4.41
C ASP A 201 28.32 -3.46 5.43
N GLN A 202 28.76 -3.97 6.58
CA GLN A 202 29.13 -3.12 7.73
C GLN A 202 30.26 -2.13 7.41
N GLU A 203 31.14 -2.50 6.46
CA GLU A 203 32.23 -1.69 5.94
C GLU A 203 31.76 -0.62 4.94
N ASN A 204 30.70 -0.89 4.18
CA ASN A 204 30.15 0.00 3.15
C ASN A 204 29.02 0.92 3.65
N LYS A 205 28.54 0.70 4.87
CA LYS A 205 27.50 1.55 5.51
C LYS A 205 27.89 3.02 5.49
N SER A 206 29.14 3.36 5.83
CA SER A 206 29.61 4.76 5.86
C SER A 206 29.80 5.39 4.49
N VAL A 207 29.87 4.63 3.39
CA VAL A 207 29.97 5.21 2.03
C VAL A 207 28.58 5.48 1.48
N VAL A 208 27.66 4.54 1.67
CA VAL A 208 26.29 4.63 1.12
C VAL A 208 25.41 5.60 1.91
N ILE A 209 25.59 5.71 3.22
CA ILE A 209 24.85 6.66 4.06
C ILE A 209 25.07 8.12 3.60
N TYR A 210 26.19 8.42 2.94
CA TYR A 210 26.54 9.76 2.48
C TYR A 210 26.46 9.93 0.96
N SER A 211 26.25 8.85 0.19
CA SER A 211 26.18 8.91 -1.27
C SER A 211 24.72 8.86 -1.75
N LYS A 212 24.06 10.02 -1.78
CA LYS A 212 22.78 10.18 -2.48
C LYS A 212 22.90 9.75 -3.95
N ASP A 213 24.05 10.01 -4.57
CA ASP A 213 24.35 9.66 -5.96
C ASP A 213 24.33 8.15 -6.22
N ALA A 214 24.76 7.31 -5.26
CA ALA A 214 24.68 5.86 -5.38
C ALA A 214 23.23 5.38 -5.49
N TYR A 215 22.32 5.99 -4.73
CA TYR A 215 20.89 5.70 -4.86
C TYR A 215 20.31 6.26 -6.17
N VAL A 216 20.73 7.44 -6.62
CA VAL A 216 20.28 7.98 -7.92
C VAL A 216 20.67 7.05 -9.06
N ALA A 217 21.92 6.57 -9.11
CA ALA A 217 22.37 5.61 -10.12
C ALA A 217 21.56 4.30 -10.07
N LEU A 218 21.33 3.75 -8.88
CA LEU A 218 20.50 2.56 -8.69
C LEU A 218 19.05 2.79 -9.18
N TYR A 219 18.45 3.93 -8.82
CA TYR A 219 17.08 4.26 -9.21
C TYR A 219 16.93 4.63 -10.67
N GLY A 220 18.00 5.04 -11.35
CA GLY A 220 18.05 5.10 -12.81
C GLY A 220 17.83 3.72 -13.45
N ARG A 221 18.38 2.64 -12.85
CA ARG A 221 18.09 1.27 -13.31
C ARG A 221 16.66 0.85 -12.99
N VAL A 222 16.14 1.23 -11.83
CA VAL A 222 14.74 0.96 -11.47
C VAL A 222 13.79 1.65 -12.45
N LEU A 223 14.07 2.91 -12.81
CA LEU A 223 13.33 3.64 -13.83
C LEU A 223 13.38 2.92 -15.18
N GLY A 224 14.57 2.53 -15.66
CA GLY A 224 14.69 1.76 -16.91
C GLY A 224 13.96 0.42 -16.88
N MET A 225 13.90 -0.25 -15.72
CA MET A 225 13.07 -1.44 -15.55
C MET A 225 11.58 -1.10 -15.65
N PHE A 226 11.12 -0.01 -15.03
CA PHE A 226 9.73 0.45 -15.16
C PHE A 226 9.39 0.83 -16.59
N ASP A 227 10.30 1.47 -17.33
CA ASP A 227 10.12 1.79 -18.75
C ASP A 227 9.96 0.53 -19.60
N SER A 228 10.73 -0.51 -19.27
CA SER A 228 10.61 -1.82 -19.92
C SER A 228 9.24 -2.47 -19.63
N ILE A 229 8.70 -2.28 -18.42
CA ILE A 229 7.35 -2.72 -18.06
C ILE A 229 6.31 -1.91 -18.83
N ARG A 230 6.43 -0.58 -18.83
CA ARG A 230 5.50 0.34 -19.52
C ARG A 230 5.43 0.08 -21.02
N SER A 231 6.58 -0.16 -21.66
CA SER A 231 6.67 -0.50 -23.09
C SER A 231 6.25 -1.92 -23.44
N GLY A 232 6.05 -2.79 -22.44
CA GLY A 232 5.70 -4.21 -22.65
C GLY A 232 6.89 -5.09 -23.03
N SER A 233 8.11 -4.56 -23.05
CA SER A 233 9.33 -5.32 -23.33
C SER A 233 9.76 -6.23 -22.16
N PHE A 234 9.17 -6.02 -20.98
CA PHE A 234 9.28 -6.88 -19.80
C PHE A 234 7.93 -7.01 -19.10
N ASP A 235 7.47 -8.24 -18.87
CA ASP A 235 6.32 -8.52 -18.03
C ASP A 235 6.77 -9.19 -16.71
N PRO A 236 6.62 -8.51 -15.55
CA PRO A 236 7.05 -9.04 -14.26
C PRO A 236 6.13 -10.14 -13.71
N ASP A 237 4.91 -10.25 -14.23
CA ASP A 237 3.88 -11.20 -13.83
C ASP A 237 3.90 -12.48 -14.69
N MET A 238 4.64 -12.47 -15.80
CA MET A 238 4.87 -13.61 -16.69
C MET A 238 5.32 -14.84 -15.89
N ARG A 239 4.83 -16.04 -16.25
CA ARG A 239 5.17 -17.28 -15.55
C ARG A 239 6.65 -17.63 -15.72
N ALA A 240 7.23 -18.34 -14.76
CA ALA A 240 8.65 -18.67 -14.78
C ALA A 240 9.08 -19.46 -16.04
N VAL A 241 8.24 -20.39 -16.50
CA VAL A 241 8.50 -21.17 -17.73
C VAL A 241 8.46 -20.32 -19.00
N GLU A 242 7.59 -19.32 -19.06
CA GLU A 242 7.51 -18.40 -20.19
C GLU A 242 8.71 -17.45 -20.20
N ARG A 243 9.07 -16.89 -19.03
CA ARG A 243 10.28 -16.06 -18.89
C ARG A 243 11.55 -16.82 -19.28
N MET A 244 11.67 -18.09 -18.89
CA MET A 244 12.80 -18.95 -19.27
C MET A 244 12.94 -19.01 -20.79
N LYS A 245 11.83 -19.18 -21.54
CA LYS A 245 11.86 -19.22 -23.00
C LYS A 245 12.32 -17.89 -23.61
N VAL A 246 11.81 -16.77 -23.10
CA VAL A 246 12.23 -15.42 -23.54
C VAL A 246 13.73 -15.21 -23.33
N ILE A 247 14.25 -15.62 -22.17
CA ILE A 247 15.69 -15.52 -21.86
C ILE A 247 16.51 -16.40 -22.81
N ALA A 248 16.10 -17.66 -23.02
CA ALA A 248 16.81 -18.58 -23.92
C ALA A 248 16.85 -18.06 -25.37
N GLN A 249 15.74 -17.50 -25.86
CA GLN A 249 15.67 -16.89 -27.20
C GLN A 249 16.60 -15.68 -27.32
N ARG A 250 16.63 -14.80 -26.31
CA ARG A 250 17.53 -13.64 -26.33
C ARG A 250 19.00 -14.04 -26.33
N LEU A 251 19.38 -15.08 -25.58
CA LEU A 251 20.75 -15.57 -25.58
C LEU A 251 21.14 -16.10 -26.96
N ALA A 252 20.25 -16.84 -27.63
CA ALA A 252 20.49 -17.34 -28.98
C ALA A 252 20.67 -16.21 -30.01
N HIS A 253 19.88 -15.12 -29.92
CA HIS A 253 20.00 -13.99 -30.84
C HIS A 253 21.24 -13.10 -30.60
N VAL A 254 21.74 -13.02 -29.37
CA VAL A 254 23.00 -12.30 -29.07
C VAL A 254 24.20 -13.04 -29.68
N ASP A 255 24.15 -14.38 -29.75
CA ASP A 255 25.20 -15.17 -30.39
C ASP A 255 25.20 -15.00 -31.93
N ASP A 256 24.02 -14.78 -32.55
CA ASP A 256 23.90 -14.52 -34.00
C ASP A 256 24.35 -13.09 -34.42
N GLU A 257 24.14 -12.07 -33.58
CA GLU A 257 24.56 -10.68 -33.88
C GLU A 257 26.05 -10.41 -33.58
N ALA A 258 26.71 -11.27 -32.80
CA ALA A 258 28.12 -11.13 -32.44
C ALA A 258 29.10 -11.58 -33.54
N GLU A 259 28.62 -12.20 -34.63
CA GLU A 259 29.48 -12.68 -35.73
C GLU A 259 29.91 -11.58 -36.73
N ASP A 260 29.42 -10.34 -36.63
CA ASP A 260 29.69 -9.26 -37.62
C ASP A 260 30.54 -8.06 -37.13
N ASP A 261 31.14 -8.09 -35.92
CA ASP A 261 32.12 -7.07 -35.49
C ASP A 261 33.37 -7.67 -34.80
N PRO A 262 34.56 -7.62 -35.43
CA PRO A 262 35.78 -8.24 -34.89
C PRO A 262 36.40 -7.51 -33.69
N ARG A 263 35.71 -6.54 -33.06
CA ARG A 263 36.25 -5.74 -31.94
C ARG A 263 35.63 -6.00 -30.55
N ILE A 264 34.68 -6.93 -30.42
CA ILE A 264 34.01 -7.25 -29.13
C ILE A 264 34.49 -8.59 -28.54
N ALA A 265 35.77 -8.96 -28.70
CA ALA A 265 36.28 -10.22 -28.16
C ALA A 265 36.90 -10.13 -26.75
N GLN A 266 36.94 -8.96 -26.10
CA GLN A 266 37.77 -8.78 -24.88
C GLN A 266 37.13 -8.09 -23.67
N ARG A 267 35.79 -8.12 -23.52
CA ARG A 267 35.13 -7.64 -22.29
C ARG A 267 34.14 -8.59 -21.62
N GLY A 268 33.94 -9.79 -22.16
CA GLY A 268 32.95 -10.75 -21.68
C GLY A 268 33.51 -11.98 -20.95
N ARG A 269 34.50 -11.83 -20.06
CA ARG A 269 34.98 -12.96 -19.25
C ARG A 269 35.34 -12.55 -17.82
N THR A 270 34.32 -12.33 -16.99
CA THR A 270 34.34 -12.65 -15.54
C THR A 270 32.95 -12.38 -14.97
N ALA A 271 32.03 -13.35 -15.07
CA ALA A 271 30.87 -13.48 -14.17
C ALA A 271 30.04 -14.72 -14.58
N ALA A 272 30.63 -15.90 -14.45
CA ALA A 272 29.87 -17.13 -14.39
C ALA A 272 30.58 -18.05 -13.41
N LEU A 273 29.78 -18.75 -12.61
CA LEU A 273 30.13 -19.74 -11.57
C LEU A 273 30.29 -19.19 -10.15
N GLU A 274 29.19 -18.70 -9.57
CA GLU A 274 28.89 -19.01 -8.16
C GLU A 274 27.45 -19.54 -8.10
N GLY A 275 27.29 -20.73 -7.52
CA GLY A 275 26.03 -21.47 -7.46
C GLY A 275 24.97 -20.84 -6.55
N PRO A 276 23.73 -21.36 -6.56
CA PRO A 276 22.71 -20.89 -5.65
C PRO A 276 23.01 -21.38 -4.23
N GLU A 277 23.55 -20.50 -3.39
CA GLU A 277 23.55 -20.72 -1.94
C GLU A 277 22.11 -20.66 -1.41
N PRO A 278 21.74 -21.54 -0.45
CA PRO A 278 20.39 -21.59 0.09
C PRO A 278 20.07 -20.28 0.82
N ASP A 279 18.87 -19.75 0.59
CA ASP A 279 18.29 -18.61 1.31
C ASP A 279 18.55 -18.76 2.81
N GLY A 280 19.51 -17.97 3.31
CA GLY A 280 19.81 -17.86 4.72
C GLY A 280 18.54 -17.46 5.47
N ALA A 281 18.05 -18.37 6.30
CA ALA A 281 17.04 -18.07 7.29
C ALA A 281 17.63 -17.04 8.26
N ASP A 282 17.38 -15.76 8.01
CA ASP A 282 17.65 -14.68 8.96
C ASP A 282 16.85 -14.95 10.24
N SER A 283 17.55 -15.53 11.21
CA SER A 283 17.14 -15.65 12.59
C SER A 283 17.31 -14.28 13.25
N GLU A 284 16.32 -13.41 13.05
CA GLU A 284 16.18 -12.22 13.89
C GLU A 284 15.11 -12.46 14.95
N ALA A 285 15.57 -12.40 16.20
CA ALA A 285 14.83 -12.68 17.40
C ALA A 285 13.48 -11.97 17.41
N GLY A 286 12.41 -12.77 17.56
CA GLY A 286 11.08 -12.27 17.85
C GLY A 286 11.11 -11.50 19.16
N SER A 287 11.21 -10.17 19.08
CA SER A 287 10.91 -9.31 20.21
C SER A 287 9.43 -9.42 20.50
N LEU A 288 9.13 -10.12 21.59
CA LEU A 288 7.81 -10.23 22.20
C LEU A 288 7.22 -8.84 22.38
N SER A 289 6.24 -8.50 21.55
CA SER A 289 5.25 -7.51 21.94
C SER A 289 4.25 -8.26 22.81
N SER A 290 4.44 -8.20 24.12
CA SER A 290 3.35 -8.49 25.07
C SER A 290 2.33 -7.36 24.90
N GLY A 291 1.47 -7.51 23.89
CA GLY A 291 0.17 -6.89 23.90
C GLY A 291 -0.68 -7.80 24.77
N SER A 292 -0.94 -7.36 26.00
CA SER A 292 -1.92 -7.99 26.86
C SER A 292 -3.20 -8.16 26.06
N GLU A 293 -3.57 -9.41 25.77
CA GLU A 293 -4.93 -9.74 25.40
C GLU A 293 -5.78 -9.32 26.60
N ALA A 294 -6.47 -8.18 26.44
CA ALA A 294 -7.62 -7.92 27.28
C ALA A 294 -8.57 -9.10 27.06
N PRO A 295 -9.10 -9.69 28.13
CA PRO A 295 -9.98 -10.85 28.00
C PRO A 295 -11.09 -10.54 26.99
N GLU A 296 -11.34 -11.48 26.07
CA GLU A 296 -12.58 -11.54 25.31
C GLU A 296 -13.72 -11.71 26.32
N ASP A 297 -14.15 -10.60 26.91
CA ASP A 297 -15.39 -10.53 27.62
C ASP A 297 -16.47 -10.59 26.54
N SER A 298 -16.84 -11.83 26.22
CA SER A 298 -17.99 -12.17 25.40
C SER A 298 -19.20 -11.65 26.15
N LEU A 299 -19.48 -10.36 26.05
CA LEU A 299 -20.71 -9.76 26.55
C LEU A 299 -21.85 -10.40 25.76
N GLN A 300 -22.36 -11.51 26.28
CA GLN A 300 -23.59 -12.13 25.82
C GLN A 300 -24.66 -11.06 25.93
N LEU A 301 -25.11 -10.58 24.77
CA LEU A 301 -26.21 -9.63 24.69
C LEU A 301 -27.41 -10.25 25.42
N PRO A 302 -28.13 -9.49 26.27
CA PRO A 302 -29.39 -9.94 26.82
C PRO A 302 -30.29 -10.38 25.67
N VAL A 303 -30.82 -11.61 25.75
CA VAL A 303 -31.78 -12.16 24.78
C VAL A 303 -32.91 -11.14 24.59
N GLY A 304 -32.98 -10.52 23.41
CA GLY A 304 -34.00 -9.51 23.06
C GLY A 304 -33.55 -8.05 22.96
N ALA A 305 -32.27 -7.72 23.20
CA ALA A 305 -31.77 -6.36 22.99
C ALA A 305 -31.65 -6.02 21.49
N LYS A 306 -32.47 -5.10 21.00
CA LYS A 306 -32.38 -4.62 19.60
C LYS A 306 -31.17 -3.68 19.47
N VAL A 307 -30.22 -4.06 18.62
CA VAL A 307 -29.12 -3.19 18.17
C VAL A 307 -29.74 -1.90 17.62
N ARG A 308 -29.24 -0.74 18.02
CA ARG A 308 -29.70 0.55 17.49
C ARG A 308 -28.76 1.05 16.41
N SER A 309 -29.31 1.71 15.40
CA SER A 309 -28.48 2.38 14.39
C SER A 309 -27.66 3.48 15.06
N PRO A 310 -26.32 3.50 14.86
CA PRO A 310 -25.46 4.52 15.46
C PRO A 310 -25.51 5.83 14.67
N PHE A 311 -26.27 5.86 13.58
CA PHE A 311 -26.55 7.03 12.75
C PHE A 311 -28.02 7.42 12.90
N LYS A 312 -28.28 8.65 13.33
CA LYS A 312 -29.65 9.14 13.53
C LYS A 312 -30.41 9.12 12.20
N GLY A 313 -31.53 8.40 12.14
CA GLY A 313 -32.41 8.32 10.96
C GLY A 313 -31.97 7.36 9.86
N VAL A 314 -30.94 6.53 10.09
CA VAL A 314 -30.48 5.50 9.13
C VAL A 314 -30.96 4.12 9.57
N ASP A 315 -31.55 3.37 8.64
CA ASP A 315 -31.89 1.97 8.87
C ASP A 315 -30.63 1.09 9.00
N LEU A 316 -30.67 0.09 9.89
CA LEU A 316 -29.55 -0.84 10.12
C LEU A 316 -29.19 -1.66 8.88
N THR A 317 -30.13 -1.85 7.97
CA THR A 317 -29.90 -2.52 6.67
C THR A 317 -28.89 -1.77 5.79
N ALA A 318 -28.75 -0.46 5.99
CA ALA A 318 -27.77 0.39 5.32
C ALA A 318 -26.43 0.50 6.10
N CYS A 319 -26.27 -0.23 7.20
CA CYS A 319 -25.13 -0.14 8.10
C CYS A 319 -24.23 -1.38 8.04
N TRP A 320 -22.91 -1.16 7.94
CA TRP A 320 -21.90 -2.22 7.93
C TRP A 320 -20.84 -1.98 8.99
N THR A 321 -20.49 -3.02 9.75
CA THR A 321 -19.51 -2.97 10.84
C THR A 321 -18.22 -3.65 10.42
N HIS A 322 -17.09 -2.98 10.65
CA HIS A 322 -15.77 -3.56 10.42
C HIS A 322 -15.45 -4.58 11.53
N LYS A 323 -15.14 -5.82 11.16
CA LYS A 323 -14.97 -6.99 12.05
C LYS A 323 -13.87 -6.80 13.11
N VAL A 324 -12.84 -6.00 12.81
CA VAL A 324 -11.70 -5.80 13.72
C VAL A 324 -11.85 -4.56 14.58
N SER A 325 -12.34 -3.45 14.02
CA SER A 325 -12.42 -2.18 14.76
C SER A 325 -13.75 -2.00 15.50
N GLY A 326 -14.78 -2.79 15.16
CA GLY A 326 -16.14 -2.63 15.68
C GLY A 326 -16.85 -1.36 15.22
N ILE A 327 -16.22 -0.55 14.35
CA ILE A 327 -16.80 0.71 13.88
C ILE A 327 -17.80 0.45 12.76
N THR A 328 -18.98 1.05 12.89
CA THR A 328 -20.07 0.97 11.92
C THR A 328 -20.02 2.12 10.92
N HIS A 329 -20.33 1.81 9.67
CA HIS A 329 -20.31 2.71 8.52
C HIS A 329 -21.65 2.66 7.79
N VAL A 330 -22.01 3.76 7.10
CA VAL A 330 -23.19 3.81 6.22
C VAL A 330 -22.76 3.48 4.81
N ILE A 331 -23.50 2.59 4.14
CA ILE A 331 -23.32 2.31 2.72
C ILE A 331 -23.76 3.51 1.88
N ARG A 332 -22.97 3.88 0.88
CA ARG A 332 -23.28 4.95 -0.09
C ARG A 332 -23.88 4.37 -1.36
N ASP A 333 -23.25 3.33 -1.88
CA ASP A 333 -23.64 2.57 -3.07
C ASP A 333 -23.23 1.10 -2.87
N GLU A 334 -23.49 0.22 -3.84
CA GLU A 334 -23.29 -1.23 -3.69
C GLU A 334 -21.91 -1.67 -3.18
N LYS A 335 -20.87 -0.87 -3.42
CA LYS A 335 -19.48 -1.23 -3.09
C LYS A 335 -18.79 -0.23 -2.16
N THR A 336 -19.36 0.94 -1.92
CA THR A 336 -18.69 2.00 -1.16
C THR A 336 -19.48 2.46 0.06
N LEU A 337 -18.72 2.88 1.06
CA LEU A 337 -19.19 3.48 2.30
C LEU A 337 -19.12 5.01 2.21
N MET A 338 -19.96 5.70 2.95
CA MET A 338 -20.04 7.17 2.94
C MET A 338 -18.71 7.85 3.26
N CYS A 339 -17.85 7.25 4.10
CA CYS A 339 -16.51 7.76 4.39
C CYS A 339 -15.49 7.58 3.26
N GLY A 340 -15.89 7.03 2.11
CA GLY A 340 -15.04 6.74 0.97
C GLY A 340 -14.24 5.45 1.09
N ARG A 341 -14.45 4.66 2.17
CA ARG A 341 -14.01 3.26 2.21
C ARG A 341 -14.92 2.42 1.34
N TYR A 342 -14.48 1.21 1.03
CA TYR A 342 -15.26 0.25 0.27
C TYR A 342 -15.58 -0.97 1.12
N LEU A 343 -16.63 -1.69 0.73
CA LEU A 343 -17.02 -2.93 1.36
C LEU A 343 -16.05 -4.05 0.98
N SER A 344 -15.25 -4.46 1.97
CA SER A 344 -14.34 -5.61 1.88
C SER A 344 -14.87 -6.80 2.69
N SER A 345 -14.18 -7.93 2.61
CA SER A 345 -14.49 -9.11 3.46
C SER A 345 -14.29 -8.86 4.96
N ASN A 346 -13.68 -7.72 5.34
CA ASN A 346 -13.55 -7.29 6.73
C ASN A 346 -14.81 -6.58 7.26
N PHE A 347 -15.82 -6.35 6.42
CA PHE A 347 -17.10 -5.79 6.85
C PHE A 347 -18.16 -6.89 6.94
N VAL A 348 -19.10 -6.69 7.83
CA VAL A 348 -20.30 -7.54 8.00
C VAL A 348 -21.50 -6.62 8.21
N ARG A 349 -22.70 -7.07 7.83
CA ARG A 349 -23.91 -6.28 8.09
C ARG A 349 -24.07 -6.08 9.58
N THR A 350 -24.50 -4.89 9.98
CA THR A 350 -24.58 -4.54 11.42
C THR A 350 -25.58 -5.42 12.16
N GLU A 351 -26.64 -5.88 11.48
CA GLU A 351 -27.63 -6.82 12.02
C GLU A 351 -27.04 -8.22 12.31
N GLU A 352 -26.03 -8.63 11.54
CA GLU A 352 -25.32 -9.91 11.66
C GLU A 352 -24.08 -9.79 12.58
N ALA A 353 -23.67 -8.55 12.89
CA ALA A 353 -22.51 -8.26 13.70
C ALA A 353 -22.85 -8.50 15.19
N GLY A 354 -22.68 -9.72 15.67
CA GLY A 354 -22.73 -10.06 17.10
C GLY A 354 -21.71 -9.29 17.97
N ILE A 355 -20.82 -8.50 17.34
CA ILE A 355 -19.76 -7.68 17.93
C ILE A 355 -20.26 -6.24 18.22
N ALA A 356 -21.37 -5.80 17.62
CA ALA A 356 -21.78 -4.39 17.60
C ALA A 356 -22.29 -3.83 18.96
N GLY A 357 -22.50 -4.67 19.97
CA GLY A 357 -23.16 -4.25 21.21
C GLY A 357 -24.58 -3.70 20.98
N VAL A 358 -25.28 -3.30 22.05
CA VAL A 358 -26.63 -2.69 21.93
C VAL A 358 -26.56 -1.31 21.25
N ASN A 359 -25.43 -0.61 21.38
CA ASN A 359 -25.15 0.70 20.80
C ASN A 359 -23.78 0.68 20.10
N PRO A 360 -23.72 0.30 18.81
CA PRO A 360 -22.48 0.34 18.05
C PRO A 360 -21.89 1.75 17.95
N GLU A 361 -20.58 1.84 17.78
CA GLU A 361 -19.91 3.10 17.52
C GLU A 361 -19.89 3.40 16.02
N CYS A 362 -20.04 4.68 15.64
CA CYS A 362 -20.05 5.08 14.23
C CYS A 362 -18.73 5.69 13.74
N CYS A 363 -18.46 5.52 12.45
CA CYS A 363 -17.43 6.26 11.74
C CYS A 363 -17.80 7.75 11.70
N HIS A 364 -16.91 8.60 12.20
CA HIS A 364 -17.11 10.05 12.27
C HIS A 364 -17.41 10.67 10.90
N GLN A 365 -16.69 10.23 9.86
CA GLN A 365 -16.86 10.79 8.53
C GLN A 365 -18.19 10.37 7.89
N CYS A 366 -18.63 9.12 8.10
CA CYS A 366 -19.97 8.70 7.71
C CYS A 366 -21.03 9.56 8.43
N ASN A 367 -20.87 9.78 9.74
CA ASN A 367 -21.81 10.57 10.54
C ASN A 367 -21.84 12.03 10.05
N ARG A 368 -20.69 12.65 9.86
CA ARG A 368 -20.57 14.02 9.35
C ARG A 368 -21.19 14.17 7.96
N LEU A 369 -20.88 13.27 7.02
CA LEU A 369 -21.40 13.36 5.65
C LEU A 369 -22.90 13.09 5.58
N PHE A 370 -23.41 12.20 6.43
CA PHE A 370 -24.84 11.95 6.54
C PHE A 370 -25.58 13.17 7.12
N VAL A 371 -25.09 13.73 8.23
CA VAL A 371 -25.67 14.93 8.86
C VAL A 371 -25.61 16.17 7.97
N THR A 372 -24.57 16.31 7.13
CA THR A 372 -24.40 17.50 6.28
C THR A 372 -25.10 17.40 4.92
N ARG A 373 -25.34 16.19 4.38
CA ARG A 373 -25.97 16.01 3.05
C ARG A 373 -27.45 15.61 3.10
N TRP A 374 -27.95 15.09 4.22
CA TRP A 374 -29.32 14.59 4.34
C TRP A 374 -30.38 15.48 5.06
N PRO A 375 -30.13 16.71 5.58
CA PRO A 375 -31.20 17.52 6.18
C PRO A 375 -32.30 17.99 5.23
N VAL A 376 -32.24 17.69 3.92
CA VAL A 376 -33.13 18.29 2.90
C VAL A 376 -34.33 17.42 2.53
N LEU A 377 -34.46 16.20 3.07
CA LEU A 377 -35.56 15.30 2.69
C LEU A 377 -36.67 15.11 3.75
N GLU A 378 -36.58 15.74 4.93
CA GLU A 378 -37.61 15.60 5.96
C GLU A 378 -38.88 16.45 5.75
N ASN A 379 -38.95 17.31 4.72
CA ASN A 379 -40.08 18.25 4.54
C ASN A 379 -40.86 18.14 3.22
N ARG A 380 -40.81 17.00 2.52
CA ARG A 380 -41.80 16.75 1.45
C ARG A 380 -42.54 15.45 1.72
N CYS A 381 -43.74 15.63 2.29
CA CYS A 381 -44.96 14.85 2.09
C CYS A 381 -44.78 13.42 1.56
N TRP A 382 -45.27 12.42 2.28
CA TRP A 382 -46.35 11.53 1.80
C TRP A 382 -46.99 10.81 2.99
N GLN A 383 -48.03 11.43 3.56
CA GLN A 383 -49.18 10.66 4.06
C GLN A 383 -50.01 10.27 2.83
N ARG A 384 -50.15 8.98 2.56
CA ARG A 384 -51.39 8.26 2.19
C ARG A 384 -51.06 6.95 1.45
N GLY A 385 -51.64 5.85 1.93
CA GLY A 385 -51.89 4.64 1.15
C GLY A 385 -50.81 3.57 1.28
N GLY A 386 -51.16 2.46 1.93
CA GLY A 386 -50.25 1.33 2.14
C GLY A 386 -49.84 0.62 0.86
N ALA A 387 -48.55 0.37 0.73
CA ALA A 387 -47.95 -0.79 0.06
C ALA A 387 -46.46 -0.81 0.43
N PHE A 388 -45.98 -1.94 0.96
CA PHE A 388 -44.56 -2.22 1.09
C PHE A 388 -43.96 -2.26 -0.33
N VAL A 389 -43.12 -1.29 -0.68
CA VAL A 389 -42.32 -1.34 -1.91
C VAL A 389 -40.86 -1.15 -1.52
N THR A 390 -40.11 -2.25 -1.66
CA THR A 390 -38.67 -2.28 -1.85
C THR A 390 -38.28 -1.30 -2.96
N ARG A 391 -37.81 -0.12 -2.57
CA ARG A 391 -37.00 0.75 -3.43
C ARG A 391 -35.58 0.80 -2.88
N ILE A 392 -34.80 -0.18 -3.33
CA ILE A 392 -33.37 0.00 -3.52
C ILE A 392 -33.22 1.26 -4.39
N LEU A 393 -32.34 2.16 -3.95
CA LEU A 393 -31.97 3.43 -4.58
C LEU A 393 -31.95 3.32 -6.12
N PRO A 394 -32.58 4.26 -6.83
CA PRO A 394 -31.75 5.09 -7.70
C PRO A 394 -32.25 6.54 -7.77
N ALA A 395 -31.35 7.50 -7.59
CA ALA A 395 -31.54 8.83 -8.17
C ALA A 395 -30.19 9.49 -8.40
N HIS A 396 -29.96 9.80 -9.67
CA HIS A 396 -28.81 10.47 -10.25
C HIS A 396 -28.42 11.75 -9.50
N PHE A 397 -27.11 11.99 -9.43
CA PHE A 397 -26.55 13.30 -9.08
C PHE A 397 -26.97 14.32 -10.14
N VAL A 398 -27.84 15.26 -9.77
CA VAL A 398 -28.05 16.50 -10.53
C VAL A 398 -27.16 17.57 -9.88
N SER A 399 -26.18 18.06 -10.65
CA SER A 399 -25.39 19.24 -10.31
C SER A 399 -26.32 20.47 -10.20
N ARG A 400 -26.02 21.36 -9.24
CA ARG A 400 -26.83 22.54 -8.92
C ARG A 400 -26.91 23.58 -10.06
N ASP A 401 -26.12 23.43 -11.13
CA ASP A 401 -25.98 24.43 -12.20
C ASP A 401 -26.39 23.95 -13.61
N GLY A 402 -27.13 22.84 -13.74
CA GLY A 402 -27.96 22.57 -14.92
C GLY A 402 -27.30 22.67 -16.30
N ARG A 403 -26.00 22.39 -16.44
CA ARG A 403 -25.32 22.29 -17.74
C ARG A 403 -24.63 20.94 -17.85
N GLU A 404 -25.05 20.16 -18.85
CA GLU A 404 -24.30 19.02 -19.36
C GLU A 404 -22.97 19.54 -19.92
N LEU A 405 -21.85 18.93 -19.48
CA LEU A 405 -20.56 19.07 -20.13
C LEU A 405 -20.23 17.70 -20.72
N LEU A 406 -19.98 17.71 -22.03
CA LEU A 406 -19.36 16.63 -22.83
C LEU A 406 -18.01 16.22 -22.25
#